data_AF-A0A515A980-F1
#
_entry.id   AF-A0A515A980-F1
#
_cell.length_a   1.000
_cell.length_b   1.000
_cell.length_c   1.000
_cell.angle_alpha   90.00
_cell.angle_beta   90.00
_cell.angle_gamma   90.00
#
_symmetry.space_group_name_H-M   'P 1'
#
loop_
_entity.id
_entity.type
_entity.pdbx_description
1 polymer ?
#
loop_
_entity_poly.entity_id
_entity_poly.type
_entity_poly.pdbx_seq_one_letter_code
_entity_poly.pdbx_strand_id
1 'polypeptide(L)'
;MIRSTTFLLILLTLSGFSERPEGYVRKSEKIREFTITENDTTSYTLKLAFNELDQPSYFFRNVFTPVCLTGECKPVYINFYWDLLGNYTRYDLPPGEVLTKMDHREFKQEDYDKLRDILDNTNSLLKDVAMEDLVGKGTENLADSVDAKAGATLKTVKNEVIDGAVYTCYTLWHIAHGKVADEMQKITESYRTDDLLHRFLTSSNYHYQYWAMEKVVDKAGNVVEAFTTDMLQIIRGKNVFTARSALQKISNPFFASNARQVWLWETYQSAGYPMQIAILKKLAKIPFQNSLAEATAKAMVNANREQFTLMLKLLETQPKLSEKALQTMASELDTPNQDYATEINRVLTNFHPKNRAVVAKMNAFKHKATQTR
;
A
#
# COMPACT_ATOMS: atom_id res chain seq x y z
N MET A 1 0.65 -68.72 13.57
CA MET A 1 -0.58 -68.51 12.78
C MET A 1 -0.72 -67.02 12.51
N ILE A 2 -0.24 -66.60 11.34
CA ILE A 2 -0.20 -65.21 10.89
C ILE A 2 -1.49 -64.98 10.09
N ARG A 3 -2.35 -64.06 10.52
CA ARG A 3 -3.49 -63.59 9.70
C ARG A 3 -3.16 -62.19 9.18
N SER A 4 -2.86 -62.17 7.88
CA SER A 4 -2.64 -60.99 7.06
C SER A 4 -3.98 -60.29 6.81
N THR A 5 -4.12 -59.05 7.25
CA THR A 5 -5.23 -58.16 6.88
C THR A 5 -4.76 -57.23 5.77
N THR A 6 -5.21 -57.54 4.56
CA THR A 6 -5.05 -56.73 3.35
C THR A 6 -5.83 -55.43 3.48
N PHE A 7 -5.15 -54.29 3.47
CA PHE A 7 -5.76 -52.97 3.44
C PHE A 7 -5.99 -52.58 1.97
N LEU A 8 -7.26 -52.51 1.55
CA LEU A 8 -7.66 -52.10 0.21
C LEU A 8 -7.64 -50.56 0.15
N LEU A 9 -6.67 -49.99 -0.56
CA LEU A 9 -6.57 -48.56 -0.82
C LEU A 9 -7.52 -48.20 -1.98
N ILE A 10 -8.65 -47.57 -1.68
CA ILE A 10 -9.54 -47.00 -2.72
C ILE A 10 -9.00 -45.62 -3.09
N LEU A 11 -8.35 -45.53 -4.27
CA LEU A 11 -8.06 -44.26 -4.92
C LEU A 11 -9.36 -43.68 -5.51
N LEU A 12 -9.91 -42.66 -4.86
CA LEU A 12 -10.94 -41.79 -5.42
C LEU A 12 -10.27 -40.69 -6.26
N THR A 13 -10.20 -40.91 -7.57
CA THR A 13 -9.86 -39.87 -8.54
C THR A 13 -11.05 -38.93 -8.71
N LEU A 14 -11.03 -37.79 -8.01
CA LEU A 14 -11.94 -36.67 -8.26
C LEU A 14 -11.46 -35.92 -9.52
N SER A 15 -11.84 -36.40 -10.70
CA SER A 15 -11.84 -35.60 -11.92
C SER A 15 -13.02 -34.62 -11.85
N GLY A 16 -12.80 -33.48 -11.17
CA GLY A 16 -13.72 -32.35 -11.20
C GLY A 16 -13.64 -31.63 -12.54
N PHE A 17 -14.31 -32.17 -13.56
CA PHE A 17 -14.73 -31.38 -14.72
C PHE A 17 -15.75 -30.36 -14.22
N SER A 18 -15.31 -29.11 -14.09
CA SER A 18 -16.19 -27.97 -13.86
C SER A 18 -16.92 -27.70 -15.17
N GLU A 19 -18.08 -28.34 -15.35
CA GLU A 19 -19.07 -27.92 -16.33
C GLU A 19 -19.56 -26.53 -15.92
N ARG A 20 -19.09 -25.50 -16.63
CA ARG A 20 -19.67 -24.16 -16.51
C ARG A 20 -21.12 -24.24 -16.98
N PRO A 21 -22.12 -23.80 -16.19
CA PRO A 21 -23.48 -23.78 -16.67
C PRO A 21 -23.58 -22.82 -17.86
N GLU A 22 -23.96 -23.35 -19.02
CA GLU A 22 -24.47 -22.55 -20.14
C GLU A 22 -25.70 -21.77 -19.64
N GLY A 23 -25.66 -20.44 -19.77
CA GLY A 23 -26.84 -19.60 -19.54
C GLY A 23 -26.74 -18.53 -18.44
N TYR A 24 -25.54 -18.13 -17.99
CA TYR A 24 -25.41 -16.86 -17.28
C TYR A 24 -25.60 -15.71 -18.26
N VAL A 25 -26.83 -15.22 -18.39
CA VAL A 25 -27.13 -13.97 -19.10
C VAL A 25 -26.43 -12.87 -18.32
N ARG A 26 -25.25 -12.44 -18.79
CA ARG A 26 -24.52 -11.30 -18.24
C ARG A 26 -25.45 -10.09 -18.32
N LYS A 27 -26.01 -9.67 -17.18
CA LYS A 27 -26.80 -8.44 -17.08
C LYS A 27 -25.98 -7.33 -17.75
N SER A 28 -26.58 -6.61 -18.70
CA SER A 28 -25.88 -5.56 -19.44
C SER A 28 -25.22 -4.60 -18.46
N GLU A 29 -23.93 -4.34 -18.64
CA GLU A 29 -23.17 -3.44 -17.79
C GLU A 29 -23.84 -2.06 -17.80
N LYS A 30 -24.27 -1.59 -16.63
CA LYS A 30 -24.86 -0.27 -16.51
C LYS A 30 -23.73 0.75 -16.68
N ILE A 31 -23.91 1.68 -17.60
CA ILE A 31 -22.92 2.71 -17.94
C ILE A 31 -23.54 4.08 -17.67
N ARG A 32 -22.78 4.98 -17.07
CA ARG A 32 -23.11 6.41 -17.00
C ARG A 32 -22.05 7.22 -17.72
N GLU A 33 -22.47 8.20 -18.50
CA GLU A 33 -21.59 9.04 -19.30
C GLU A 33 -21.44 10.44 -18.70
N PHE A 34 -20.26 11.02 -18.85
CA PHE A 34 -19.88 12.34 -18.37
C PHE A 34 -19.15 13.07 -19.49
N THR A 35 -19.57 14.30 -19.79
CA THR A 35 -18.85 15.17 -20.73
C THR A 35 -17.76 15.91 -19.98
N ILE A 36 -16.50 15.68 -20.36
CA ILE A 36 -15.34 16.34 -19.78
C ILE A 36 -14.78 17.35 -20.78
N THR A 37 -14.57 18.58 -20.33
CA THR A 37 -13.95 19.65 -21.12
C THR A 37 -12.47 19.74 -20.76
N GLU A 38 -11.60 19.46 -21.72
CA GLU A 38 -10.15 19.48 -21.52
C GLU A 38 -9.56 20.88 -21.69
N ASN A 39 -10.12 21.65 -22.63
CA ASN A 39 -9.84 23.06 -22.89
C ASN A 39 -11.06 23.69 -23.61
N ASP A 40 -10.97 24.98 -23.94
CA ASP A 40 -12.08 25.78 -24.51
C ASP A 40 -12.70 25.21 -25.81
N THR A 41 -12.02 24.28 -26.49
CA THR A 41 -12.46 23.72 -27.78
C THR A 41 -12.57 22.20 -27.79
N THR A 42 -12.07 21.50 -26.77
CA THR A 42 -11.95 20.04 -26.76
C THR A 42 -12.74 19.45 -25.60
N SER A 43 -13.71 18.59 -25.92
CA SER A 43 -14.46 17.81 -24.95
C SER A 43 -14.53 16.34 -25.35
N TYR A 44 -14.73 15.47 -24.36
CA TYR A 44 -14.85 14.03 -24.57
C TYR A 44 -15.82 13.38 -23.60
N THR A 45 -16.30 12.19 -23.97
CA THR A 45 -17.18 11.37 -23.13
C THR A 45 -16.36 10.40 -22.29
N LEU A 46 -16.41 10.60 -20.97
CA LEU A 46 -15.92 9.65 -19.98
C LEU A 46 -17.08 8.74 -19.53
N LYS A 47 -16.83 7.44 -19.44
CA LYS A 47 -17.85 6.44 -19.07
C LYS A 47 -17.50 5.79 -17.73
N LEU A 48 -18.48 5.68 -16.85
CA LEU A 48 -18.39 4.94 -15.59
C LEU A 48 -19.19 3.65 -15.69
N ALA A 49 -18.51 2.53 -15.54
CA ALA A 49 -19.12 1.21 -15.47
C ALA A 49 -19.52 0.86 -14.03
N PHE A 50 -20.65 0.16 -13.89
CA PHE A 50 -21.18 -0.34 -12.62
C PHE A 50 -21.16 -1.88 -12.58
N ASN A 51 -20.90 -2.43 -11.40
CA ASN A 51 -20.96 -3.87 -11.18
C ASN A 51 -22.41 -4.37 -11.03
N GLU A 52 -22.57 -5.68 -10.83
CA GLU A 52 -23.89 -6.33 -10.69
C GLU A 52 -24.70 -5.84 -9.48
N LEU A 53 -24.02 -5.26 -8.48
CA LEU A 53 -24.60 -4.67 -7.28
C LEU A 53 -24.92 -3.18 -7.45
N ASP A 54 -24.93 -2.65 -8.69
CA ASP A 54 -25.16 -1.24 -9.00
C ASP A 54 -24.15 -0.29 -8.34
N GLN A 55 -22.93 -0.76 -8.03
CA GLN A 55 -21.83 0.05 -7.48
C GLN A 55 -20.84 0.45 -8.57
N PRO A 56 -20.27 1.68 -8.52
CA PRO A 56 -19.20 2.11 -9.42
C PRO A 56 -18.05 1.09 -9.45
N SER A 57 -17.50 0.79 -10.62
CA SER A 57 -16.43 -0.20 -10.75
C SER A 57 -15.15 0.38 -11.35
N TYR A 58 -15.22 0.96 -12.55
CA TYR A 58 -14.08 1.52 -13.25
C TYR A 58 -14.54 2.56 -14.27
N PHE A 59 -13.63 3.45 -14.65
CA PHE A 59 -13.84 4.39 -15.74
C PHE A 59 -13.26 3.85 -17.04
N PHE A 60 -13.85 4.22 -18.16
CA PHE A 60 -13.28 3.97 -19.46
C PHE A 60 -13.65 5.04 -20.49
N ARG A 61 -12.85 5.13 -21.54
CA ARG A 61 -13.07 6.06 -22.64
C ARG A 61 -12.54 5.46 -23.93
N ASN A 62 -13.31 5.64 -25.01
CA ASN A 62 -12.85 5.44 -26.37
C ASN A 62 -12.11 6.70 -26.82
N VAL A 63 -10.86 6.56 -27.25
CA VAL A 63 -10.00 7.67 -27.64
C VAL A 63 -9.70 7.57 -29.13
N PHE A 64 -9.94 8.68 -29.81
CA PHE A 64 -9.49 8.95 -31.16
C PHE A 64 -8.46 10.07 -31.09
N THR A 65 -7.25 9.83 -31.59
CA THR A 65 -6.22 10.87 -31.67
C THR A 65 -5.44 10.76 -32.98
N PRO A 66 -5.19 11.88 -33.68
CA PRO A 66 -4.13 11.91 -34.68
C PRO A 66 -2.79 11.69 -33.98
N VAL A 67 -1.85 11.00 -34.64
CA VAL A 67 -0.57 10.61 -34.03
C VAL A 67 0.66 11.19 -34.72
N CYS A 68 0.47 12.15 -35.60
CA CYS A 68 1.57 13.01 -36.03
C CYS A 68 1.09 14.41 -36.42
N LEU A 69 2.05 15.33 -36.36
CA LEU A 69 1.84 16.74 -36.66
C LEU A 69 1.52 17.00 -38.15
N THR A 70 1.92 16.08 -39.04
CA THR A 70 1.76 16.22 -40.49
C THR A 70 0.42 15.68 -41.00
N GLY A 71 -0.33 14.94 -40.18
CA GLY A 71 -1.61 14.32 -40.58
C GLY A 71 -1.49 13.13 -41.54
N GLU A 72 -0.27 12.72 -41.87
CA GLU A 72 -0.01 11.59 -42.78
C GLU A 72 -0.24 10.24 -42.10
N CYS A 73 -0.15 10.19 -40.77
CA CYS A 73 -0.23 8.96 -39.99
C CYS A 73 -1.67 8.47 -39.81
N LYS A 74 -1.85 7.14 -39.79
CA LYS A 74 -3.13 6.54 -39.43
C LYS A 74 -3.51 6.96 -38.01
N PRO A 75 -4.74 7.46 -37.78
CA PRO A 75 -5.18 7.86 -36.46
C PRO A 75 -5.22 6.66 -35.52
N VAL A 76 -5.03 6.91 -34.23
CA VAL A 76 -5.12 5.88 -33.20
C VAL A 76 -6.53 5.81 -32.65
N TYR A 77 -7.07 4.60 -32.64
CA TYR A 77 -8.29 4.21 -31.95
C TYR A 77 -7.92 3.27 -30.80
N ILE A 78 -8.14 3.73 -29.58
CA ILE A 78 -7.72 3.00 -28.37
C ILE A 78 -8.72 3.22 -27.25
N ASN A 79 -8.97 2.17 -26.46
CA ASN A 79 -9.83 2.24 -25.29
C ASN A 79 -8.96 2.26 -24.05
N PHE A 80 -9.12 3.29 -23.21
CA PHE A 80 -8.43 3.38 -21.93
C PHE A 80 -9.36 3.04 -20.78
N TYR A 81 -8.77 2.48 -19.73
CA TYR A 81 -9.46 2.09 -18.51
C TYR A 81 -8.71 2.57 -17.26
N TRP A 82 -9.45 3.11 -16.31
CA TRP A 82 -8.93 3.60 -15.05
C TRP A 82 -9.72 3.04 -13.88
N ASP A 83 -9.06 2.97 -12.72
CA ASP A 83 -9.73 2.73 -11.46
C ASP A 83 -10.57 3.96 -11.04
N LEU A 84 -11.32 3.85 -9.94
CA LEU A 84 -12.22 4.91 -9.47
C LEU A 84 -11.49 6.16 -8.94
N LEU A 85 -10.17 6.10 -8.72
CA LEU A 85 -9.39 7.28 -8.36
C LEU A 85 -8.57 7.83 -9.54
N GLY A 86 -8.83 7.31 -10.74
CA GLY A 86 -8.18 7.76 -11.97
C GLY A 86 -6.77 7.21 -12.16
N ASN A 87 -6.40 6.13 -11.45
CA ASN A 87 -5.16 5.42 -11.76
C ASN A 87 -5.38 4.59 -13.02
N TYR A 88 -4.52 4.76 -14.02
CA TYR A 88 -4.55 3.96 -15.24
C TYR A 88 -4.41 2.46 -14.92
N THR A 89 -5.17 1.62 -15.63
CA THR A 89 -5.17 0.16 -15.39
C THR A 89 -4.79 -0.65 -16.62
N ARG A 90 -5.30 -0.28 -17.80
CA ARG A 90 -5.03 -0.99 -19.06
C ARG A 90 -5.54 -0.17 -20.25
N TYR A 91 -5.13 -0.59 -21.44
CA TYR A 91 -5.79 -0.27 -22.70
C TYR A 91 -6.20 -1.54 -23.45
N ASP A 92 -7.12 -1.40 -24.39
CA ASP A 92 -7.33 -2.35 -25.48
C ASP A 92 -7.61 -1.61 -26.80
N LEU A 93 -7.56 -2.34 -27.91
CA LEU A 93 -7.86 -1.80 -29.24
C LEU A 93 -9.23 -2.30 -29.69
N PRO A 94 -10.05 -1.46 -30.34
CA PRO A 94 -11.25 -1.93 -31.01
C PRO A 94 -10.94 -3.03 -32.04
N PRO A 95 -11.89 -3.94 -32.33
CA PRO A 95 -11.68 -5.01 -33.29
C PRO A 95 -11.24 -4.48 -34.66
N GLY A 96 -10.09 -4.97 -35.16
CA GLY A 96 -9.52 -4.59 -36.45
C GLY A 96 -8.61 -3.37 -36.42
N GLU A 97 -8.48 -2.69 -35.28
CA GLU A 97 -7.58 -1.55 -35.13
C GLU A 97 -6.16 -1.98 -34.74
N VAL A 98 -5.16 -1.28 -35.28
CA VAL A 98 -3.74 -1.50 -35.02
C VAL A 98 -3.03 -0.18 -34.81
N LEU A 99 -1.99 -0.17 -33.96
CA LEU A 99 -1.10 0.98 -33.82
C LEU A 99 -0.01 0.93 -34.89
N THR A 100 0.38 2.09 -35.41
CA THR A 100 1.45 2.20 -36.42
C THR A 100 2.52 3.20 -36.02
N LYS A 101 3.73 2.97 -36.52
CA LYS A 101 4.86 3.90 -36.48
C LYS A 101 4.74 4.97 -37.57
N MET A 102 5.67 5.93 -37.58
CA MET A 102 5.71 7.06 -38.52
C MET A 102 5.70 6.64 -40.00
N ASP A 103 6.20 5.46 -40.34
CA ASP A 103 6.25 4.91 -41.71
C ASP A 103 5.09 3.94 -42.01
N HIS A 104 3.99 4.05 -41.26
CA HIS A 104 2.80 3.18 -41.33
C HIS A 104 3.07 1.70 -41.05
N ARG A 105 4.27 1.34 -40.57
CA ARG A 105 4.51 -0.02 -40.11
C ARG A 105 3.70 -0.27 -38.85
N GLU A 106 2.97 -1.38 -38.85
CA GLU A 106 2.23 -1.84 -37.69
C GLU A 106 3.19 -2.15 -36.53
N PHE A 107 2.70 -1.88 -35.32
CA PHE A 107 3.36 -2.29 -34.09
C PHE A 107 3.50 -3.81 -34.06
N LYS A 108 4.68 -4.27 -33.68
CA LYS A 108 4.91 -5.68 -33.34
C LYS A 108 4.55 -5.94 -31.88
N GLN A 109 4.53 -7.20 -31.47
CA GLN A 109 4.23 -7.56 -30.08
C GLN A 109 5.18 -6.86 -29.10
N GLU A 110 6.45 -6.74 -29.44
CA GLU A 110 7.45 -6.07 -28.59
C GLU A 110 7.17 -4.57 -28.44
N ASP A 111 6.57 -3.94 -29.46
CA ASP A 111 6.15 -2.54 -29.39
C ASP A 111 4.94 -2.38 -28.45
N TYR A 112 3.98 -3.31 -28.47
CA TYR A 112 2.85 -3.31 -27.55
C TYR A 112 3.25 -3.57 -26.09
N ASP A 113 4.21 -4.46 -25.88
CA ASP A 113 4.77 -4.74 -24.56
C ASP A 113 5.51 -3.51 -24.03
N LYS A 114 6.35 -2.88 -24.87
CA LYS A 114 7.01 -1.62 -24.52
C LYS A 114 6.01 -0.49 -24.24
N LEU A 115 4.94 -0.37 -25.03
CA LEU A 115 3.90 0.63 -24.78
C LEU A 115 3.23 0.41 -23.42
N ARG A 116 2.98 -0.85 -23.04
CA ARG A 116 2.44 -1.18 -21.71
C ARG A 116 3.38 -0.72 -20.60
N ASP A 117 4.66 -1.03 -20.72
CA ASP A 117 5.67 -0.60 -19.73
C ASP A 117 5.73 0.93 -19.61
N ILE A 118 5.62 1.64 -20.74
CA ILE A 118 5.57 3.12 -20.76
C ILE A 118 4.34 3.63 -20.01
N LEU A 119 3.15 3.09 -20.32
CA LEU A 119 1.90 3.53 -19.72
C LEU A 119 1.77 3.13 -18.24
N ASP A 120 2.37 2.02 -17.82
CA ASP A 120 2.40 1.61 -16.41
C ASP A 120 3.41 2.44 -15.58
N ASN A 121 4.36 3.13 -16.23
CA ASN A 121 5.33 3.97 -15.55
C ASN A 121 4.79 5.39 -15.25
N THR A 122 4.20 5.57 -14.07
CA THR A 122 3.72 6.88 -13.59
C THR A 122 4.85 7.90 -13.35
N ASN A 123 6.12 7.47 -13.30
CA ASN A 123 7.29 8.32 -13.10
C ASN A 123 8.10 8.52 -14.39
N SER A 124 7.48 8.32 -15.57
CA SER A 124 8.15 8.53 -16.85
C SER A 124 8.64 9.96 -17.02
N LEU A 125 9.78 10.10 -17.69
CA LEU A 125 10.32 11.40 -18.11
C LEU A 125 9.37 12.15 -19.05
N LEU A 126 8.46 11.43 -19.72
CA LEU A 126 7.41 12.03 -20.58
C LEU A 126 6.53 13.05 -19.85
N LYS A 127 6.45 12.95 -18.51
CA LYS A 127 5.74 13.88 -17.65
C LYS A 127 6.26 15.32 -17.74
N ASP A 128 7.58 15.47 -17.80
CA ASP A 128 8.27 16.76 -17.56
C ASP A 128 8.88 17.35 -18.83
N VAL A 129 8.74 16.67 -19.97
CA VAL A 129 9.27 17.12 -21.27
C VAL A 129 8.16 17.66 -22.17
N ALA A 130 8.47 18.70 -22.94
CA ALA A 130 7.58 19.21 -23.96
C ALA A 130 7.66 18.37 -25.24
N MET A 131 6.55 18.22 -25.96
CA MET A 131 6.52 17.46 -27.23
C MET A 131 7.51 18.03 -28.25
N GLU A 132 7.64 19.36 -28.30
CA GLU A 132 8.51 20.08 -29.23
C GLU A 132 10.00 19.74 -29.02
N ASP A 133 10.39 19.45 -27.78
CA ASP A 133 11.74 19.02 -27.42
C ASP A 133 12.03 17.58 -27.88
N LEU A 134 10.97 16.78 -28.10
CA LEU A 134 11.07 15.39 -28.54
C LEU A 134 11.01 15.23 -30.06
N VAL A 135 10.38 16.17 -30.77
CA VAL A 135 10.03 16.04 -32.21
C VAL A 135 10.50 17.26 -33.05
N GLY A 136 11.50 18.03 -32.58
CA GLY A 136 12.02 19.21 -33.29
C GLY A 136 12.75 18.92 -34.61
N LYS A 137 12.89 19.94 -35.49
CA LYS A 137 13.65 19.86 -36.76
C LYS A 137 15.05 19.29 -36.52
N GLY A 138 15.37 18.16 -37.15
CA GLY A 138 16.64 17.42 -36.95
C GLY A 138 16.53 16.14 -36.11
N THR A 139 15.35 15.82 -35.55
CA THR A 139 15.05 14.53 -34.88
C THR A 139 14.47 13.47 -35.83
N GLU A 140 14.36 13.83 -37.11
CA GLU A 140 13.64 13.09 -38.15
C GLU A 140 14.35 11.78 -38.53
N ASN A 141 15.65 11.68 -38.21
CA ASN A 141 16.46 10.48 -38.28
C ASN A 141 17.20 10.25 -36.96
N LEU A 142 16.48 10.14 -35.83
CA LEU A 142 17.09 9.74 -34.54
C LEU A 142 17.71 8.33 -34.55
N ALA A 143 17.55 7.56 -35.64
CA ALA A 143 18.31 6.34 -35.90
C ALA A 143 19.76 6.62 -36.33
N ASP A 144 20.02 7.75 -37.02
CA ASP A 144 21.31 7.99 -37.70
C ASP A 144 22.07 9.25 -37.22
N SER A 145 21.50 10.11 -36.36
CA SER A 145 22.23 11.25 -35.78
C SER A 145 22.75 10.96 -34.37
N VAL A 146 23.81 10.15 -34.29
CA VAL A 146 24.70 10.13 -33.10
C VAL A 146 25.58 11.38 -33.05
N ASP A 147 25.61 12.19 -34.12
CA ASP A 147 26.50 13.35 -34.21
C ASP A 147 25.79 14.69 -33.95
N ALA A 148 26.38 15.44 -33.02
CA ALA A 148 26.09 16.82 -32.62
C ALA A 148 24.68 17.15 -32.05
N LYS A 149 24.67 17.51 -30.75
CA LYS A 149 23.67 18.36 -30.05
C LYS A 149 22.39 17.74 -29.46
N ALA A 150 22.28 16.42 -29.30
CA ALA A 150 21.27 15.85 -28.40
C ALA A 150 21.82 15.79 -26.95
N GLY A 151 21.26 16.59 -26.05
CA GLY A 151 21.62 16.59 -24.62
C GLY A 151 21.35 15.23 -23.95
N ALA A 152 21.98 14.98 -22.80
CA ALA A 152 21.84 13.71 -22.07
C ALA A 152 20.38 13.32 -21.81
N THR A 153 19.50 14.30 -21.56
CA THR A 153 18.05 14.12 -21.35
C THR A 153 17.35 13.48 -22.55
N LEU A 154 17.66 13.90 -23.79
CA LEU A 154 17.02 13.36 -25.00
C LEU A 154 17.39 11.88 -25.24
N LYS A 155 18.65 11.52 -24.94
CA LYS A 155 19.11 10.13 -25.03
C LYS A 155 18.41 9.21 -24.02
N THR A 156 18.14 9.70 -22.82
CA THR A 156 17.41 8.93 -21.80
C THR A 156 15.93 8.78 -22.18
N VAL A 157 15.29 9.84 -22.69
CA VAL A 157 13.88 9.77 -23.15
C VAL A 157 13.72 8.81 -24.33
N LYS A 158 14.71 8.69 -25.23
CA LYS A 158 14.69 7.69 -26.32
C LYS A 158 14.49 6.26 -25.80
N ASN A 159 15.07 5.92 -24.65
CA ASN A 159 14.90 4.59 -24.06
C ASN A 159 13.47 4.36 -23.54
N GLU A 160 12.74 5.42 -23.20
CA GLU A 160 11.36 5.42 -22.70
C GLU A 160 10.28 5.54 -23.80
N VAL A 161 10.65 5.46 -25.08
CA VAL A 161 9.69 5.54 -26.19
C VAL A 161 9.96 4.47 -27.23
N ILE A 162 8.94 4.14 -28.03
CA ILE A 162 9.09 3.23 -29.16
C ILE A 162 9.69 4.01 -30.33
N ASP A 163 10.78 3.49 -30.90
CA ASP A 163 11.42 4.10 -32.07
C ASP A 163 10.41 4.20 -33.22
N GLY A 164 10.27 5.42 -33.76
CA GLY A 164 9.27 5.72 -34.79
C GLY A 164 7.84 5.90 -34.27
N ALA A 165 7.61 5.99 -32.96
CA ALA A 165 6.29 6.27 -32.38
C ALA A 165 6.35 7.17 -31.14
N VAL A 166 7.30 8.11 -31.10
CA VAL A 166 7.52 9.04 -29.98
C VAL A 166 6.26 9.85 -29.66
N TYR A 167 5.64 10.43 -30.70
CA TYR A 167 4.41 11.22 -30.55
C TYR A 167 3.29 10.37 -29.93
N THR A 168 3.05 9.18 -30.49
CA THR A 168 2.07 8.22 -29.96
C THR A 168 2.33 7.89 -28.49
N CYS A 169 3.56 7.53 -28.13
CA CYS A 169 3.92 7.19 -26.74
C CYS A 169 3.63 8.36 -25.79
N TYR A 170 4.05 9.57 -26.15
CA TYR A 170 3.82 10.77 -25.36
C TYR A 170 2.33 11.06 -25.20
N THR A 171 1.59 11.13 -26.30
CA THR A 171 0.16 11.46 -26.28
C THR A 171 -0.63 10.45 -25.45
N LEU A 172 -0.38 9.16 -25.64
CA LEU A 172 -1.07 8.11 -24.90
C LEU A 172 -0.72 8.14 -23.39
N TRP A 173 0.53 8.44 -23.04
CA TRP A 173 0.92 8.59 -21.64
C TRP A 173 0.21 9.77 -20.97
N HIS A 174 0.14 10.93 -21.64
CA HIS A 174 -0.57 12.10 -21.12
C HIS A 174 -2.09 11.92 -21.07
N ILE A 175 -2.67 11.10 -21.95
CA ILE A 175 -4.08 10.70 -21.82
C ILE A 175 -4.29 9.82 -20.59
N ALA A 176 -3.40 8.84 -20.37
CA ALA A 176 -3.48 7.91 -19.24
C ALA A 176 -3.31 8.60 -17.88
N HIS A 177 -2.41 9.58 -17.77
CA HIS A 177 -1.97 10.19 -16.50
C HIS A 177 -2.30 11.68 -16.38
N GLY A 178 -3.02 12.25 -17.34
CA GLY A 178 -3.32 13.67 -17.40
C GLY A 178 -4.50 14.10 -16.52
N LYS A 179 -5.06 15.26 -16.86
CA LYS A 179 -6.12 15.95 -16.08
C LYS A 179 -7.42 15.15 -15.92
N VAL A 180 -7.61 14.07 -16.70
CA VAL A 180 -8.79 13.20 -16.58
C VAL A 180 -8.91 12.58 -15.19
N ALA A 181 -7.78 12.30 -14.52
CA ALA A 181 -7.78 11.70 -13.20
C ALA A 181 -8.46 12.59 -12.15
N ASP A 182 -8.29 13.91 -12.24
CA ASP A 182 -8.93 14.87 -11.32
C ASP A 182 -10.46 14.85 -11.47
N GLU A 183 -10.95 14.78 -12.71
CA GLU A 183 -12.38 14.67 -12.98
C GLU A 183 -12.96 13.33 -12.51
N MET A 184 -12.23 12.23 -12.71
CA MET A 184 -12.61 10.91 -12.18
C MET A 184 -12.74 10.93 -10.66
N GLN A 185 -11.81 11.57 -9.95
CA GLN A 185 -11.88 11.70 -8.49
C GLN A 185 -13.08 12.54 -8.04
N LYS A 186 -13.38 13.65 -8.73
CA LYS A 186 -14.59 14.47 -8.45
C LYS A 186 -15.86 13.65 -8.67
N ILE A 187 -15.93 12.89 -9.75
CA ILE A 187 -17.06 12.01 -10.04
C ILE A 187 -17.17 10.95 -8.93
N THR A 188 -16.09 10.28 -8.57
CA THR A 188 -16.10 9.27 -7.50
C THR A 188 -16.52 9.83 -6.15
N GLU A 189 -16.13 11.07 -5.82
CA GLU A 189 -16.61 11.76 -4.61
C GLU A 189 -18.15 11.92 -4.63
N SER A 190 -18.76 12.17 -5.79
CA SER A 190 -20.22 12.25 -5.92
C SER A 190 -20.95 10.92 -5.69
N TYR A 191 -20.24 9.79 -5.78
CA TYR A 191 -20.76 8.45 -5.46
C TYR A 191 -20.36 7.96 -4.06
N ARG A 192 -19.76 8.83 -3.24
CA ARG A 192 -19.32 8.43 -1.91
C ARG A 192 -20.50 7.97 -1.05
N THR A 193 -20.43 6.71 -0.67
CA THR A 193 -21.35 6.02 0.24
C THR A 193 -20.52 5.24 1.26
N ASP A 194 -21.13 4.84 2.37
CA ASP A 194 -20.44 4.02 3.38
C ASP A 194 -19.98 2.67 2.78
N ASP A 195 -20.81 2.06 1.93
CA ASP A 195 -20.46 0.84 1.20
C ASP A 195 -19.21 1.02 0.32
N LEU A 196 -19.10 2.16 -0.37
CA LEU A 196 -17.92 2.48 -1.17
C LEU A 196 -16.67 2.62 -0.28
N LEU A 197 -16.81 3.28 0.86
CA LEU A 197 -15.71 3.49 1.80
C LEU A 197 -15.24 2.16 2.43
N HIS A 198 -16.16 1.29 2.86
CA HIS A 198 -15.82 -0.06 3.33
C HIS A 198 -15.07 -0.85 2.25
N ARG A 199 -15.57 -0.83 1.01
CA ARG A 199 -14.91 -1.51 -0.12
C ARG A 199 -13.52 -0.96 -0.39
N PHE A 200 -13.32 0.35 -0.26
CA PHE A 200 -12.02 0.98 -0.47
C PHE A 200 -11.02 0.63 0.64
N LEU A 201 -11.44 0.70 1.90
CA LEU A 201 -10.61 0.36 3.05
C LEU A 201 -10.19 -1.13 3.05
N THR A 202 -11.07 -2.02 2.59
CA THR A 202 -10.81 -3.47 2.53
C THR A 202 -10.14 -3.93 1.22
N SER A 203 -9.98 -3.04 0.25
CA SER A 203 -9.33 -3.37 -1.03
C SER A 203 -7.81 -3.58 -0.87
N SER A 204 -7.20 -4.29 -1.82
CA SER A 204 -5.73 -4.37 -1.93
C SER A 204 -5.11 -3.13 -2.59
N ASN A 205 -5.91 -2.19 -3.08
CA ASN A 205 -5.46 -0.96 -3.71
C ASN A 205 -5.15 0.08 -2.62
N TYR A 206 -3.87 0.38 -2.41
CA TYR A 206 -3.47 1.31 -1.36
C TYR A 206 -3.95 2.74 -1.63
N HIS A 207 -4.15 3.15 -2.89
CA HIS A 207 -4.71 4.46 -3.21
C HIS A 207 -6.14 4.59 -2.66
N TYR A 208 -6.95 3.54 -2.83
CA TYR A 208 -8.30 3.48 -2.26
C TYR A 208 -8.28 3.54 -0.74
N GLN A 209 -7.36 2.79 -0.11
CA GLN A 209 -7.22 2.80 1.35
C GLN A 209 -6.86 4.19 1.87
N TYR A 210 -5.87 4.87 1.27
CA TYR A 210 -5.50 6.24 1.68
C TYR A 210 -6.66 7.21 1.50
N TRP A 211 -7.31 7.19 0.35
CA TRP A 211 -8.43 8.07 0.06
C TRP A 211 -9.59 7.85 1.05
N ALA A 212 -9.97 6.61 1.33
CA ALA A 212 -11.06 6.33 2.26
C ALA A 212 -10.68 6.67 3.71
N MET A 213 -9.43 6.45 4.12
CA MET A 213 -8.93 6.87 5.44
C MET A 213 -9.06 8.39 5.66
N GLU A 214 -8.93 9.20 4.61
CA GLU A 214 -9.15 10.65 4.71
C GLU A 214 -10.61 11.05 4.94
N LYS A 215 -11.56 10.16 4.61
CA LYS A 215 -12.99 10.40 4.77
C LYS A 215 -13.52 9.89 6.11
N VAL A 216 -12.95 8.80 6.62
CA VAL A 216 -13.43 8.15 7.85
C VAL A 216 -12.63 8.51 9.11
N VAL A 217 -11.53 9.25 8.95
CA VAL A 217 -10.73 9.78 10.05
C VAL A 217 -10.67 11.31 9.96
N ASP A 218 -11.21 11.99 10.97
CA ASP A 218 -11.23 13.44 11.00
C ASP A 218 -9.84 14.07 11.21
N LYS A 219 -9.75 15.41 11.17
CA LYS A 219 -8.48 16.13 11.36
C LYS A 219 -7.89 15.96 12.76
N ALA A 220 -8.70 15.60 13.75
CA ALA A 220 -8.26 15.32 15.12
C ALA A 220 -7.82 13.85 15.30
N GLY A 221 -8.00 13.01 14.28
CA GLY A 221 -7.66 11.59 14.30
C GLY A 221 -8.78 10.70 14.86
N ASN A 222 -10.01 11.20 15.00
CA ASN A 222 -11.13 10.38 15.44
C ASN A 222 -11.67 9.56 14.26
N VAL A 223 -11.88 8.26 14.51
CA VAL A 223 -12.46 7.34 13.53
C VAL A 223 -13.98 7.40 13.65
N VAL A 224 -14.67 7.49 12.52
CA VAL A 224 -16.13 7.31 12.47
C VAL A 224 -16.48 5.88 12.90
N GLU A 225 -17.37 5.73 13.89
CA GLU A 225 -17.61 4.46 14.59
C GLU A 225 -17.89 3.27 13.64
N ALA A 226 -18.67 3.49 12.58
CA ALA A 226 -18.99 2.48 11.58
C ALA A 226 -17.75 1.85 10.90
N PHE A 227 -16.65 2.60 10.82
CA PHE A 227 -15.41 2.19 10.14
C PHE A 227 -14.32 1.72 11.09
N THR A 228 -14.63 1.60 12.39
CA THR A 228 -13.67 1.15 13.40
C THR A 228 -13.06 -0.20 13.04
N THR A 229 -13.85 -1.16 12.56
CA THR A 229 -13.36 -2.49 12.20
C THR A 229 -12.41 -2.45 11.00
N ASP A 230 -12.75 -1.68 9.96
CA ASP A 230 -11.91 -1.53 8.77
C ASP A 230 -10.56 -0.92 9.11
N MET A 231 -10.55 0.13 9.95
CA MET A 231 -9.31 0.78 10.37
C MET A 231 -8.38 -0.17 11.13
N LEU A 232 -8.92 -1.03 11.98
CA LEU A 232 -8.13 -2.06 12.67
C LEU A 232 -7.58 -3.09 11.69
N GLN A 233 -8.37 -3.48 10.68
CA GLN A 233 -7.91 -4.39 9.63
C GLN A 233 -6.78 -3.78 8.81
N ILE A 234 -6.84 -2.49 8.46
CA ILE A 234 -5.75 -1.79 7.77
C ILE A 234 -4.47 -1.79 8.61
N ILE A 235 -4.57 -1.50 9.91
CA ILE A 235 -3.40 -1.50 10.82
C ILE A 235 -2.77 -2.91 10.93
N ARG A 236 -3.57 -3.98 10.86
CA ARG A 236 -3.10 -5.37 10.79
C ARG A 236 -2.79 -5.85 9.36
N GLY A 237 -2.92 -4.97 8.37
CA GLY A 237 -2.78 -5.29 6.96
C GLY A 237 -1.35 -5.64 6.55
N LYS A 238 -1.22 -6.30 5.41
CA LYS A 238 0.09 -6.72 4.86
C LYS A 238 0.93 -5.55 4.35
N ASN A 239 0.30 -4.47 3.88
CA ASN A 239 1.00 -3.30 3.38
C ASN A 239 1.44 -2.41 4.55
N VAL A 240 2.74 -2.49 4.89
CA VAL A 240 3.34 -1.77 6.02
C VAL A 240 3.18 -0.26 5.94
N PHE A 241 3.11 0.33 4.76
CA PHE A 241 2.96 1.78 4.59
C PHE A 241 1.56 2.22 5.00
N THR A 242 0.53 1.56 4.46
CA THR A 242 -0.88 1.85 4.80
C THR A 242 -1.16 1.55 6.27
N ALA A 243 -0.67 0.43 6.80
CA ALA A 243 -0.82 0.06 8.21
C ALA A 243 -0.21 1.10 9.16
N ARG A 244 1.01 1.55 8.88
CA ARG A 244 1.69 2.58 9.68
C ARG A 244 0.99 3.93 9.56
N SER A 245 0.54 4.30 8.36
CA SER A 245 -0.20 5.54 8.15
C SER A 245 -1.51 5.56 8.94
N ALA A 246 -2.28 4.46 8.90
CA ALA A 246 -3.50 4.30 9.70
C ALA A 246 -3.22 4.47 11.20
N LEU A 247 -2.21 3.77 11.74
CA LEU A 247 -1.82 3.86 13.15
C LEU A 247 -1.42 5.30 13.56
N GLN A 248 -0.75 6.02 12.68
CA GLN A 248 -0.29 7.39 12.91
C GLN A 248 -1.43 8.41 12.83
N LYS A 249 -2.34 8.24 11.86
CA LYS A 249 -3.47 9.15 11.61
C LYS A 249 -4.50 9.11 12.74
N ILE A 250 -4.75 7.92 13.30
CA ILE A 250 -5.72 7.75 14.39
C ILE A 250 -5.17 8.35 15.69
N SER A 251 -6.01 9.06 16.43
CA SER A 251 -5.66 9.76 17.66
C SER A 251 -5.28 8.81 18.79
N ASN A 252 -4.59 9.33 19.79
CA ASN A 252 -4.17 8.57 20.97
C ASN A 252 -5.35 8.02 21.80
N PRO A 253 -6.44 8.78 22.06
CA PRO A 253 -7.60 8.29 22.82
C PRO A 253 -8.21 6.99 22.26
N PHE A 254 -8.21 6.79 20.94
CA PHE A 254 -8.71 5.56 20.30
C PHE A 254 -8.04 4.29 20.84
N PHE A 255 -6.78 4.39 21.27
CA PHE A 255 -5.99 3.26 21.77
C PHE A 255 -5.92 3.19 23.29
N ALA A 256 -6.57 4.09 24.03
CA ALA A 256 -6.39 4.21 25.48
C ALA A 256 -7.01 3.05 26.27
N SER A 257 -8.05 2.40 25.73
CA SER A 257 -8.74 1.31 26.42
C SER A 257 -7.88 0.06 26.56
N ASN A 258 -8.10 -0.70 27.63
CA ASN A 258 -7.38 -1.96 27.86
C ASN A 258 -7.47 -2.92 26.66
N ALA A 259 -8.67 -3.10 26.11
CA ALA A 259 -8.88 -3.98 24.95
C ALA A 259 -8.07 -3.53 23.73
N ARG A 260 -7.98 -2.23 23.47
CA ARG A 260 -7.20 -1.67 22.35
C ARG A 260 -5.70 -1.83 22.55
N GLN A 261 -5.20 -1.68 23.77
CA GLN A 261 -3.79 -1.88 24.04
C GLN A 261 -3.39 -3.36 23.93
N VAL A 262 -4.21 -4.27 24.43
CA VAL A 262 -4.02 -5.72 24.22
C VAL A 262 -4.00 -6.04 22.73
N TRP A 263 -4.95 -5.51 21.98
CA TRP A 263 -4.99 -5.67 20.53
C TRP A 263 -3.76 -5.11 19.81
N LEU A 264 -3.22 -3.96 20.25
CA LEU A 264 -1.97 -3.40 19.72
C LEU A 264 -0.77 -4.29 20.05
N TRP A 265 -0.74 -4.86 21.26
CA TRP A 265 0.33 -5.76 21.68
C TRP A 265 0.35 -7.05 20.85
N GLU A 266 -0.80 -7.67 20.60
CA GLU A 266 -0.91 -8.80 19.68
C GLU A 266 -0.46 -8.43 18.27
N THR A 267 -0.85 -7.24 17.80
CA THR A 267 -0.43 -6.74 16.49
C THR A 267 1.09 -6.55 16.42
N TYR A 268 1.70 -6.06 17.50
CA TYR A 268 3.15 -5.94 17.62
C TYR A 268 3.84 -7.31 17.51
N GLN A 269 3.31 -8.34 18.15
CA GLN A 269 3.91 -9.67 18.15
C GLN A 269 3.93 -10.32 16.75
N SER A 270 2.94 -10.04 15.90
CA SER A 270 2.87 -10.59 14.54
C SER A 270 3.43 -9.68 13.45
N ALA A 271 3.76 -8.41 13.76
CA ALA A 271 4.15 -7.43 12.76
C ALA A 271 5.65 -7.44 12.46
N GLY A 272 6.01 -6.98 11.26
CA GLY A 272 7.41 -6.71 10.90
C GLY A 272 8.01 -5.54 11.70
N TYR A 273 9.34 -5.50 11.77
CA TYR A 273 10.08 -4.55 12.60
C TYR A 273 9.64 -3.06 12.49
N PRO A 274 9.43 -2.49 11.28
CA PRO A 274 9.04 -1.08 11.19
C PRO A 274 7.69 -0.77 11.87
N MET A 275 6.76 -1.73 11.82
CA MET A 275 5.45 -1.59 12.44
C MET A 275 5.52 -1.86 13.95
N GLN A 276 6.35 -2.81 14.39
CA GLN A 276 6.65 -3.03 15.80
C GLN A 276 7.12 -1.74 16.49
N ILE A 277 8.06 -1.02 15.87
CA ILE A 277 8.54 0.27 16.39
C ILE A 277 7.44 1.32 16.42
N ALA A 278 6.62 1.40 15.37
CA ALA A 278 5.51 2.34 15.33
C ALA A 278 4.49 2.09 16.46
N ILE A 279 4.19 0.82 16.75
CA ILE A 279 3.29 0.42 17.83
C ILE A 279 3.87 0.78 19.19
N LEU A 280 5.13 0.45 19.47
CA LEU A 280 5.76 0.81 20.75
C LEU A 280 5.79 2.33 20.96
N LYS A 281 6.09 3.11 19.90
CA LYS A 281 6.04 4.58 19.94
C LYS A 281 4.61 5.10 20.15
N LYS A 282 3.59 4.40 19.67
CA LYS A 282 2.17 4.74 19.91
C LYS A 282 1.78 4.46 21.37
N LEU A 283 2.12 3.28 21.89
CA LEU A 283 1.90 2.90 23.28
C LEU A 283 2.57 3.87 24.27
N ALA A 284 3.74 4.41 23.92
CA ALA A 284 4.45 5.38 24.76
C ALA A 284 3.76 6.75 24.86
N LYS A 285 2.78 7.03 24.00
CA LYS A 285 2.04 8.30 23.98
C LYS A 285 0.64 8.22 24.60
N ILE A 286 0.26 7.05 25.11
CA ILE A 286 -1.04 6.81 25.73
C ILE A 286 -0.84 6.32 27.17
N PRO A 287 -1.84 6.45 28.06
CA PRO A 287 -1.78 5.87 29.40
C PRO A 287 -1.64 4.35 29.30
N PHE A 288 -0.42 3.83 29.43
CA PHE A 288 -0.14 2.40 29.30
C PHE A 288 -0.83 1.64 30.44
N GLN A 289 -1.52 0.55 30.13
CA GLN A 289 -2.34 -0.18 31.08
C GLN A 289 -1.53 -1.25 31.81
N ASN A 290 -1.80 -1.40 33.11
CA ASN A 290 -1.12 -2.37 33.97
C ASN A 290 -1.22 -3.83 33.48
N SER A 291 -2.26 -4.16 32.73
CA SER A 291 -2.48 -5.48 32.13
C SER A 291 -1.34 -5.90 31.17
N LEU A 292 -0.68 -4.93 30.53
CA LEU A 292 0.40 -5.19 29.59
C LEU A 292 1.79 -5.17 30.24
N ALA A 293 1.91 -4.65 31.47
CA ALA A 293 3.20 -4.48 32.13
C ALA A 293 3.98 -5.79 32.23
N GLU A 294 3.30 -6.89 32.58
CA GLU A 294 3.96 -8.20 32.66
C GLU A 294 4.42 -8.71 31.29
N ALA A 295 3.55 -8.60 30.28
CA ALA A 295 3.87 -9.05 28.92
C ALA A 295 5.05 -8.24 28.33
N THR A 296 5.09 -6.94 28.58
CA THR A 296 6.19 -6.06 28.20
C THR A 296 7.47 -6.39 28.96
N ALA A 297 7.41 -6.60 30.28
CA ALA A 297 8.56 -7.00 31.08
C ALA A 297 9.15 -8.34 30.62
N LYS A 298 8.33 -9.29 30.22
CA LYS A 298 8.78 -10.59 29.69
C LYS A 298 9.41 -10.46 28.31
N ALA A 299 8.88 -9.59 27.45
CA ALA A 299 9.35 -9.46 26.06
C ALA A 299 10.65 -8.66 25.94
N MET A 300 10.89 -7.67 26.82
CA MET A 300 11.94 -6.66 26.63
C MET A 300 13.36 -7.24 26.51
N VAL A 301 13.70 -8.31 27.22
CA VAL A 301 15.07 -8.87 27.22
C VAL A 301 15.46 -9.53 25.91
N ASN A 302 14.49 -10.03 25.16
CA ASN A 302 14.70 -10.64 23.85
C ASN A 302 14.61 -9.61 22.72
N ALA A 303 14.30 -8.36 23.05
CA ALA A 303 14.13 -7.29 22.10
C ALA A 303 15.47 -6.66 21.72
N ASN A 304 15.54 -6.10 20.51
CA ASN A 304 16.71 -5.32 20.12
C ASN A 304 16.79 -4.01 20.92
N ARG A 305 17.91 -3.28 20.76
CA ARG A 305 18.20 -2.10 21.60
C ARG A 305 17.11 -1.02 21.57
N GLU A 306 16.57 -0.71 20.38
CA GLU A 306 15.52 0.31 20.24
C GLU A 306 14.22 -0.17 20.90
N GLN A 307 13.82 -1.41 20.65
CA GLN A 307 12.60 -1.99 21.26
C GLN A 307 12.71 -2.10 22.77
N PHE A 308 13.85 -2.57 23.29
CA PHE A 308 14.13 -2.64 24.72
C PHE A 308 13.96 -1.26 25.38
N THR A 309 14.56 -0.23 24.78
CA THR A 309 14.50 1.15 25.29
C THR A 309 13.05 1.65 25.33
N LEU A 310 12.27 1.42 24.28
CA LEU A 310 10.86 1.79 24.23
C LEU A 310 10.04 1.02 25.26
N MET A 311 10.21 -0.30 25.36
CA MET A 311 9.48 -1.14 26.32
C MET A 311 9.79 -0.78 27.76
N LEU A 312 11.07 -0.56 28.08
CA LEU A 312 11.49 -0.12 29.41
C LEU A 312 10.86 1.25 29.75
N LYS A 313 10.75 2.15 28.76
CA LYS A 313 10.07 3.44 28.94
C LYS A 313 8.57 3.28 29.21
N LEU A 314 7.89 2.34 28.56
CA LEU A 314 6.48 2.02 28.85
C LEU A 314 6.30 1.63 30.32
N LEU A 315 7.19 0.79 30.84
CA LEU A 315 7.15 0.34 32.24
C LEU A 315 7.49 1.49 33.21
N GLU A 316 8.54 2.25 32.92
CA GLU A 316 9.01 3.36 33.78
C GLU A 316 7.99 4.49 33.91
N THR A 317 7.18 4.75 32.88
CA THR A 317 6.18 5.83 32.91
C THR A 317 4.94 5.49 33.75
N GLN A 318 4.80 4.25 34.20
CA GLN A 318 3.70 3.87 35.08
C GLN A 318 3.88 4.43 36.48
N PRO A 319 2.83 4.98 37.11
CA PRO A 319 2.90 5.43 38.50
C PRO A 319 3.13 4.26 39.46
N LYS A 320 2.67 3.05 39.08
CA LYS A 320 2.89 1.81 39.83
C LYS A 320 2.84 0.63 38.87
N LEU A 321 3.72 -0.35 39.07
CA LEU A 321 3.65 -1.65 38.39
C LEU A 321 3.01 -2.72 39.29
N SER A 322 2.43 -3.74 38.66
CA SER A 322 1.97 -4.92 39.39
C SER A 322 3.17 -5.66 40.01
N GLU A 323 2.94 -6.33 41.14
CA GLU A 323 3.98 -7.13 41.79
C GLU A 323 4.56 -8.19 40.85
N LYS A 324 3.70 -8.79 40.02
CA LYS A 324 4.09 -9.77 39.01
C LYS A 324 5.02 -9.16 37.95
N ALA A 325 4.73 -7.96 37.46
CA ALA A 325 5.63 -7.26 36.53
C ALA A 325 6.99 -6.94 37.18
N LEU A 326 7.00 -6.49 38.42
CA LEU A 326 8.25 -6.24 39.17
C LEU A 326 9.06 -7.53 39.38
N GLN A 327 8.40 -8.64 39.69
CA GLN A 327 9.02 -9.97 39.80
C GLN A 327 9.61 -10.42 38.46
N THR A 328 8.87 -10.27 37.35
CA THR A 328 9.37 -10.57 36.01
C THR A 328 10.60 -9.72 35.68
N MET A 329 10.55 -8.40 35.90
CA MET A 329 11.73 -7.55 35.69
C MET A 329 12.92 -7.99 36.56
N ALA A 330 12.68 -8.39 37.80
CA ALA A 330 13.74 -8.84 38.70
C ALA A 330 14.36 -10.18 38.30
N SER A 331 13.59 -11.11 37.70
CA SER A 331 14.13 -12.35 37.16
C SER A 331 15.04 -12.12 35.95
N GLU A 332 14.84 -11.01 35.23
CA GLU A 332 15.65 -10.64 34.07
C GLU A 332 17.01 -10.00 34.41
N LEU A 333 17.31 -9.74 35.70
CA LEU A 333 18.61 -9.20 36.12
C LEU A 333 19.79 -10.16 35.89
N ASP A 334 19.50 -11.44 35.67
CA ASP A 334 20.50 -12.47 35.37
C ASP A 334 20.77 -12.60 33.85
N THR A 335 20.19 -11.74 33.01
CA THR A 335 20.37 -11.77 31.54
C THR A 335 21.84 -11.63 31.14
N PRO A 336 22.30 -12.29 30.05
CA PRO A 336 23.66 -12.13 29.54
C PRO A 336 24.01 -10.68 29.17
N ASN A 337 23.01 -9.90 28.71
CA ASN A 337 23.20 -8.51 28.32
C ASN A 337 23.28 -7.59 29.55
N GLN A 338 24.49 -7.27 29.98
CA GLN A 338 24.72 -6.48 31.20
C GLN A 338 24.18 -5.04 31.13
N ASP A 339 24.13 -4.45 29.93
CA ASP A 339 23.56 -3.11 29.75
C ASP A 339 22.05 -3.13 30.04
N TYR A 340 21.36 -4.17 29.56
CA TYR A 340 19.93 -4.36 29.83
C TYR A 340 19.69 -4.59 31.32
N ALA A 341 20.46 -5.49 31.95
CA ALA A 341 20.35 -5.75 33.39
C ALA A 341 20.54 -4.48 34.23
N THR A 342 21.50 -3.64 33.85
CA THR A 342 21.79 -2.36 34.52
C THR A 342 20.60 -1.41 34.42
N GLU A 343 20.01 -1.26 33.24
CA GLU A 343 18.86 -0.38 33.03
C GLU A 343 17.58 -0.91 33.71
N ILE A 344 17.35 -2.22 33.69
CA ILE A 344 16.26 -2.87 34.42
C ILE A 344 16.39 -2.60 35.91
N ASN A 345 17.58 -2.81 36.49
CA ASN A 345 17.83 -2.55 37.92
C ASN A 345 17.62 -1.08 38.29
N ARG A 346 18.00 -0.14 37.41
CA ARG A 346 17.74 1.30 37.57
C ARG A 346 16.23 1.56 37.70
N VAL A 347 15.43 1.03 36.77
CA VAL A 347 13.97 1.22 36.80
C VAL A 347 13.35 0.54 38.02
N LEU A 348 13.75 -0.69 38.35
CA LEU A 348 13.30 -1.38 39.57
C LEU A 348 13.59 -0.56 40.83
N THR A 349 14.75 0.08 40.92
CA THR A 349 15.12 0.92 42.07
C THR A 349 14.15 2.10 42.23
N ASN A 350 13.74 2.74 41.13
CA ASN A 350 12.79 3.86 41.16
C ASN A 350 11.40 3.45 41.68
N PHE A 351 11.00 2.18 41.50
CA PHE A 351 9.72 1.66 41.99
C PHE A 351 9.72 1.28 43.47
N HIS A 352 10.87 1.28 44.15
CA HIS A 352 11.00 0.95 45.57
C HIS A 352 10.24 -0.34 45.97
N PRO A 353 10.52 -1.49 45.32
CA PRO A 353 9.76 -2.72 45.52
C PRO A 353 9.88 -3.22 46.96
N LYS A 354 8.75 -3.63 47.55
CA LYS A 354 8.69 -4.20 48.91
C LYS A 354 8.77 -5.72 48.93
N ASN A 355 8.56 -6.37 47.80
CA ASN A 355 8.63 -7.83 47.68
C ASN A 355 10.06 -8.30 47.97
N ARG A 356 10.22 -9.20 48.95
CA ARG A 356 11.54 -9.68 49.40
C ARG A 356 12.33 -10.39 48.30
N ALA A 357 11.67 -11.15 47.43
CA ALA A 357 12.33 -11.84 46.32
C ALA A 357 12.89 -10.86 45.28
N VAL A 358 12.12 -9.82 44.96
CA VAL A 358 12.58 -8.73 44.07
C VAL A 358 13.80 -8.03 44.66
N VAL A 359 13.74 -7.63 45.94
CA VAL A 359 14.86 -6.97 46.63
C VAL A 359 16.10 -7.87 46.69
N ALA A 360 15.93 -9.16 46.95
CA ALA A 360 17.03 -10.12 46.98
C ALA A 360 17.73 -10.23 45.62
N LYS A 361 16.96 -10.29 44.52
CA LYS A 361 17.51 -10.30 43.15
C LYS A 361 18.28 -9.01 42.82
N MET A 362 17.73 -7.84 43.19
CA MET A 362 18.41 -6.56 42.99
C MET A 362 19.73 -6.47 43.78
N ASN A 363 19.76 -6.97 45.02
CA ASN A 363 20.98 -6.99 45.83
C ASN A 363 22.02 -7.94 45.25
N ALA A 364 21.62 -9.14 44.80
CA ALA A 364 22.52 -10.09 44.15
C ALA A 364 23.17 -9.50 42.89
N PHE A 365 22.38 -8.81 42.05
CA PHE A 365 22.90 -8.10 40.88
C PHE A 365 23.93 -7.03 41.25
N LYS A 366 23.63 -6.18 42.26
CA LYS A 366 24.56 -5.15 42.74
C LYS A 366 25.88 -5.73 43.24
N HIS A 367 25.84 -6.81 44.02
CA HIS A 367 27.05 -7.48 44.51
C HIS A 367 27.91 -8.02 43.37
N LYS A 368 27.30 -8.67 42.37
CA LYS A 368 28.01 -9.19 41.19
C LYS A 368 28.68 -8.06 40.38
N ALA A 369 27.98 -6.94 40.21
CA ALA A 369 28.51 -5.78 39.48
C ALA A 369 29.72 -5.14 40.20
N THR A 370 29.79 -5.20 41.54
CA THR A 370 30.94 -4.73 42.32
C THR A 370 32.15 -5.67 42.25
N GLN A 371 31.94 -6.98 42.07
CA GLN A 371 33.04 -7.96 41.97
C GLN A 371 33.68 -8.06 40.58
N THR A 372 33.04 -7.50 39.56
CA THR A 372 33.51 -7.55 38.16
C THR A 372 34.24 -6.27 37.74
N ARG A 373 34.33 -5.28 38.64
CA ARG A 373 35.15 -4.06 38.50
C ARG A 373 36.42 -4.22 39.31
#